data_AF-A0A1C6R0D0-F1
#
_entry.id   AF-A0A1C6R0D0-F1
#
_cell.length_a   1.000
_cell.length_b   1.000
_cell.length_c   1.000
_cell.angle_alpha   90.00
_cell.angle_beta   90.00
_cell.angle_gamma   90.00
#
_symmetry.space_group_name_H-M   'P 1'
#
loop_
_entity.id
_entity.type
_entity.pdbx_description
1 polymer ?
#
loop_
_entity_poly.entity_id
_entity_poly.type
_entity_poly.pdbx_seq_one_letter_code
_entity_poly.pdbx_strand_id
1 'polypeptide(L)' 'MKIPTPTYRCPLGRVQPETTDLEAMKQRGWRDQHILVVNAADERLDFIEREFIRRIGERLYGGARHG' A
#
# COMPACT_ATOMS: atom_id res chain seq x y z
N MET A 1 1.25 -22.73 33.34
CA MET A 1 2.36 -22.22 32.49
C MET A 1 1.83 -21.03 31.69
N LYS A 2 2.40 -19.83 31.84
CA LYS A 2 2.02 -18.66 31.02
C LYS A 2 2.89 -18.70 29.76
N ILE A 3 2.29 -19.02 28.61
CA ILE A 3 3.00 -19.02 27.33
C ILE A 3 3.00 -17.57 26.83
N PRO A 4 4.16 -16.92 26.64
CA PRO A 4 4.20 -15.56 26.13
C PRO A 4 3.65 -15.51 24.70
N THR A 5 2.71 -14.61 24.45
CA THR A 5 2.13 -14.42 23.12
C THR A 5 3.19 -13.87 22.18
N PRO A 6 3.53 -14.57 21.08
CA PRO A 6 4.51 -14.07 20.15
C PRO A 6 3.96 -12.84 19.41
N THR A 7 4.70 -11.73 19.44
CA THR A 7 4.39 -10.52 18.66
C THR A 7 4.92 -10.67 17.23
N TYR A 8 4.46 -11.68 16.50
CA TYR A 8 4.77 -11.78 15.07
C TYR A 8 3.73 -11.02 14.27
N ARG A 9 4.18 -10.17 13.35
CA ARG A 9 3.29 -9.50 12.38
C ARG A 9 2.71 -10.51 11.36
N CYS A 10 3.43 -11.62 11.10
CA CYS A 10 3.02 -12.69 10.19
C CYS A 10 3.70 -14.02 10.58
N PRO A 11 2.96 -15.10 10.90
CA PRO A 11 3.55 -16.40 11.26
C PRO A 11 4.26 -17.11 10.09
N LEU A 12 3.84 -16.83 8.85
CA LEU A 12 4.48 -17.39 7.64
C LEU A 12 5.64 -16.54 7.10
N GLY A 13 5.83 -15.32 7.62
CA GLY A 13 6.85 -14.41 7.10
C GLY A 13 8.28 -14.87 7.36
N ARG A 14 8.51 -15.65 8.43
CA ARG A 14 9.83 -16.21 8.76
C ARG A 14 10.21 -17.42 7.91
N VAL A 15 9.24 -18.07 7.27
CA VAL A 15 9.45 -19.24 6.41
C VAL A 15 9.42 -18.90 4.92
N GLN A 16 9.18 -17.63 4.57
CA GLN A 16 9.35 -17.17 3.20
C GLN A 16 10.85 -17.22 2.85
N PRO A 17 11.26 -17.99 1.84
CA PRO A 17 12.66 -18.14 1.48
C PRO A 17 13.27 -16.84 0.94
N GLU A 18 12.43 -15.96 0.42
CA GLU A 18 12.82 -14.68 -0.17
C GLU A 18 11.91 -13.57 0.35
N THR A 19 12.51 -12.46 0.79
CA THR A 19 11.79 -11.23 1.06
C THR A 19 11.29 -10.64 -0.25
N THR A 20 9.98 -10.37 -0.35
CA THR A 20 9.42 -9.71 -1.53
C THR A 20 9.93 -8.28 -1.62
N ASP A 21 10.62 -7.95 -2.72
CA ASP A 21 10.96 -6.58 -3.05
C ASP A 21 9.70 -5.81 -3.47
N LEU A 22 9.18 -5.01 -2.54
CA LEU A 22 7.95 -4.25 -2.71
C LEU A 22 8.09 -3.14 -3.75
N GLU A 23 9.26 -2.51 -3.87
CA GLU A 23 9.47 -1.44 -4.85
C GLU A 23 9.54 -2.01 -6.26
N ALA A 24 10.25 -3.12 -6.45
CA ALA A 24 10.23 -3.84 -7.73
C ALA A 24 8.82 -4.32 -8.08
N MET A 25 8.03 -4.77 -7.09
CA MET A 25 6.65 -5.19 -7.31
C MET A 25 5.75 -4.02 -7.75
N LYS A 26 5.84 -2.86 -7.08
CA LYS A 26 5.10 -1.65 -7.50
C LYS A 26 5.50 -1.18 -8.89
N GLN A 27 6.80 -1.19 -9.20
CA GLN A 27 7.31 -0.79 -10.50
C GLN A 27 6.77 -1.70 -11.61
N ARG A 28 6.77 -3.03 -11.40
CA ARG A 28 6.17 -3.99 -12.34
C ARG A 28 4.66 -3.79 -12.46
N GLY A 29 3.96 -3.61 -11.34
CA GLY A 29 2.52 -3.31 -11.34
C GLY A 29 2.19 -2.09 -12.21
N TRP A 30 3.01 -1.05 -12.16
CA TRP A 30 2.85 0.12 -13.02
C TRP A 30 3.19 -0.16 -14.49
N ARG A 31 4.34 -0.77 -14.76
CA ARG A 31 4.84 -0.98 -16.13
C ARG A 31 3.99 -1.97 -16.93
N ASP A 32 3.55 -3.04 -16.28
CA ASP A 32 2.96 -4.19 -16.97
C ASP A 32 1.43 -4.20 -16.88
N GLN A 33 0.86 -3.59 -15.83
CA GLN A 33 -0.59 -3.62 -15.55
C GLN A 33 -1.20 -2.22 -15.36
N HIS A 34 -0.39 -1.16 -15.42
CA HIS A 34 -0.81 0.22 -15.15
C HIS A 34 -1.48 0.41 -13.78
N ILE A 35 -1.05 -0.37 -12.78
CA ILE A 35 -1.52 -0.28 -11.40
C ILE A 35 -0.52 0.57 -10.61
N LEU A 36 -0.99 1.70 -10.08
CA LEU A 36 -0.21 2.56 -9.19
C LEU A 36 -0.62 2.35 -7.73
N VAL A 37 0.31 1.91 -6.90
CA VAL A 37 0.15 1.84 -5.43
C VAL A 37 1.10 2.85 -4.81
N VAL A 38 0.53 3.94 -4.30
CA VAL A 38 1.27 5.07 -3.74
C VAL A 38 0.55 5.61 -2.51
N ASN A 39 1.32 6.15 -1.56
CA ASN A 39 0.75 6.89 -0.44
C ASN A 39 0.27 8.26 -0.96
N ALA A 40 -0.95 8.68 -0.58
CA ALA A 40 -1.46 10.00 -0.97
C ALA A 40 -0.58 11.18 -0.49
N ALA A 41 0.27 10.95 0.52
CA ALA A 41 1.23 11.92 1.05
C ALA A 41 2.70 11.59 0.70
N ASP A 42 2.96 10.81 -0.36
CA ASP A 42 4.33 10.47 -0.76
C ASP A 42 5.17 11.74 -1.02
N GLU A 43 6.39 11.76 -0.48
CA GLU A 43 7.29 12.92 -0.52
C GLU A 43 7.80 13.24 -1.92
N ARG A 44 7.79 12.25 -2.82
CA ARG A 44 8.18 12.42 -4.22
C ARG A 44 7.14 13.15 -5.06
N LEU A 45 5.91 13.26 -4.55
CA LEU A 45 4.81 13.94 -5.21
C LEU A 45 4.76 15.41 -4.80
N ASP A 46 4.58 16.29 -5.78
CA ASP A 46 4.30 17.69 -5.53
C ASP A 46 2.88 17.90 -4.97
N PHE A 47 2.59 19.14 -4.57
CA PHE A 47 1.30 19.49 -3.97
C PHE A 47 0.11 19.17 -4.91
N ILE A 48 0.25 19.44 -6.19
CA ILE A 48 -0.80 19.26 -7.20
C ILE A 48 -1.01 17.76 -7.45
N GLU A 49 0.06 16.98 -7.58
CA GLU A 49 0.02 15.53 -7.75
C GLU A 49 -0.68 14.83 -6.57
N ARG A 50 -0.36 15.24 -5.33
CA ARG A 50 -1.03 14.73 -4.12
C ARG A 50 -2.53 15.02 -4.13
N GLU A 51 -2.91 16.23 -4.53
CA GLU A 51 -4.32 16.63 -4.60
C GLU A 51 -5.08 15.83 -5.67
N PHE A 52 -4.46 15.55 -6.83
CA PHE A 52 -5.05 14.67 -7.84
C PHE A 52 -5.28 13.26 -7.31
N ILE A 53 -4.27 12.66 -6.68
CA ILE A 53 -4.37 11.31 -6.11
C ILE A 53 -5.44 11.26 -5.02
N ARG A 54 -5.48 12.26 -4.13
CA ARG A 54 -6.50 12.37 -3.08
C ARG A 54 -7.90 12.42 -3.67
N ARG A 55 -8.16 13.31 -4.64
CA ARG A 55 -9.48 13.46 -5.28
C ARG A 55 -9.91 12.20 -6.02
N ILE A 56 -8.98 11.54 -6.74
CA ILE A 56 -9.25 10.27 -7.41
C ILE A 56 -9.59 9.20 -6.37
N GLY A 57 -8.79 9.09 -5.31
CA GLY A 57 -9.01 8.15 -4.22
C GLY A 57 -10.36 8.36 -3.52
N GLU A 58 -10.70 9.61 -3.20
CA GLU A 58 -11.99 9.97 -2.61
C GLU A 58 -13.16 9.66 -3.55
N ARG A 59 -13.03 9.94 -4.85
CA ARG A 59 -14.07 9.61 -5.82
C ARG A 59 -14.28 8.10 -5.97
N LEU A 60 -13.21 7.31 -5.92
CA LEU A 60 -13.27 5.86 -6.14
C LEU A 60 -13.62 5.07 -4.86
N TYR A 61 -13.14 5.54 -3.70
CA TYR A 61 -13.18 4.78 -2.44
C TYR A 61 -13.69 5.59 -1.24
N GLY A 62 -13.94 6.89 -1.39
CA GLY A 62 -14.32 7.79 -0.29
C GLY A 62 -15.70 7.53 0.31
N GLY A 63 -16.49 6.63 -0.28
CA GLY A 63 -17.82 6.25 0.19
C GLY A 63 -18.83 7.39 0.05
N ALA A 64 -20.04 7.08 -0.42
CA ALA A 64 -21.13 8.04 -0.34
C ALA A 64 -21.43 8.29 1.15
N ARG A 65 -21.01 9.43 1.69
CA ARG A 65 -21.79 10.11 2.72
C ARG A 65 -22.97 10.80 2.03
N HIS A 66 -23.88 9.98 1.51
CA HIS A 66 -25.26 10.34 1.22
C HIS A 66 -26.10 9.19 1.77
N GLY A 67 -26.62 9.42 2.99
CA GLY A 67 -27.30 8.46 3.84
C GLY A 67 -27.01 8.79 5.29
#